data_AF-A0A7K2JF17-F1
#
_entry.id   AF-A0A7K2JF17-F1
#
_cell.length_a   1.000
_cell.length_b   1.000
_cell.length_c   1.000
_cell.angle_alpha   90.00
_cell.angle_beta   90.00
_cell.angle_gamma   90.00
#
_symmetry.space_group_name_H-M   'P 1'
#
loop_
_entity.id
_entity.type
_entity.pdbx_description
1 polymer ?
#
loop_
_entity_poly.entity_id
_entity_poly.type
_entity_poly.pdbx_seq_one_letter_code
_entity_poly.pdbx_strand_id
1 'polypeptide(L)'
;MAEAQNIPVGSTTAGQIAVAAESTVATRMSAPASFDVADFPVPHGREEEWRFTPLERLRGLHDGTAVAAGDGVKVDIEAPGGVVVETVGRDDA
;
A
#
# COMPACT_ATOMS: atom_id res chain seq x y z
N MET A 1 -37.16 -1.76 37.19
CA MET A 1 -37.67 -3.09 36.78
C MET A 1 -37.49 -3.15 35.28
N ALA A 2 -36.47 -3.87 34.81
CA ALA A 2 -36.05 -3.85 33.41
C ALA A 2 -37.04 -4.60 32.52
N GLU A 3 -37.47 -3.95 31.45
CA GLU A 3 -38.26 -4.53 30.37
C GLU A 3 -37.36 -5.35 29.44
N ALA A 4 -37.68 -6.64 29.29
CA ALA A 4 -36.92 -7.58 28.49
C ALA A 4 -37.25 -7.39 27.00
N GLN A 5 -36.28 -6.94 26.21
CA GLN A 5 -36.39 -6.91 24.75
C GLN A 5 -36.17 -8.33 24.19
N ASN A 6 -37.24 -8.86 23.59
CA ASN A 6 -37.28 -10.16 22.92
C ASN A 6 -36.54 -10.10 21.57
N ILE A 7 -35.35 -10.68 21.49
CA ILE A 7 -34.58 -10.85 20.24
C ILE A 7 -35.21 -11.98 19.41
N PRO A 8 -35.63 -11.74 18.14
CA PRO A 8 -36.15 -12.81 17.30
C PRO A 8 -35.02 -13.73 16.83
N VAL A 9 -35.27 -15.02 17.04
CA VAL A 9 -34.49 -16.17 16.59
C VAL A 9 -34.59 -16.34 15.07
N GLY A 10 -33.48 -16.77 14.44
CA GLY A 10 -33.53 -17.56 13.21
C GLY A 10 -33.28 -16.81 11.90
N SER A 11 -32.17 -17.16 11.26
CA SER A 11 -31.87 -16.91 9.85
C SER A 11 -32.96 -17.53 8.96
N THR A 12 -33.77 -16.70 8.31
CA THR A 12 -34.60 -17.11 7.17
C THR A 12 -33.92 -16.69 5.88
N THR A 13 -33.87 -17.61 4.92
CA THR A 13 -33.49 -17.44 3.51
C THR A 13 -34.45 -16.48 2.78
N ALA A 14 -34.53 -15.24 3.23
CA ALA A 14 -35.20 -14.11 2.61
C ALA A 14 -34.66 -12.77 3.15
N GLY A 15 -33.48 -12.80 3.79
CA GLY A 15 -32.77 -11.61 4.24
C GLY A 15 -31.99 -11.01 3.09
N GLN A 16 -32.22 -9.73 2.82
CA GLN A 16 -31.42 -8.93 1.90
C GLN A 16 -29.95 -9.08 2.29
N ILE A 17 -29.10 -9.43 1.33
CA ILE A 17 -27.65 -9.26 1.43
C ILE A 17 -27.45 -7.76 1.59
N ALA A 18 -27.25 -7.30 2.82
CA ALA A 18 -26.65 -5.99 3.03
C ALA A 18 -25.27 -6.07 2.39
N VAL A 19 -25.12 -5.48 1.20
CA VAL A 19 -23.81 -5.11 0.67
C VAL A 19 -23.16 -4.34 1.80
N ALA A 20 -22.02 -4.84 2.27
CA ALA A 20 -21.31 -4.31 3.40
C ALA A 20 -21.24 -2.78 3.24
N ALA A 21 -21.88 -2.08 4.18
CA ALA A 21 -21.64 -0.67 4.38
C ALA A 21 -20.12 -0.47 4.39
N GLU A 22 -19.65 0.51 3.63
CA GLU A 22 -18.25 0.84 3.40
C GLU A 22 -17.38 0.43 4.58
N SER A 23 -16.56 -0.61 4.37
CA SER A 23 -15.61 -1.04 5.37
C SER A 23 -14.59 0.07 5.55
N THR A 24 -14.79 0.91 6.57
CA THR A 24 -13.84 1.95 6.99
C THR A 24 -12.61 1.35 7.70
N VAL A 25 -12.55 0.02 7.83
CA VAL A 25 -11.31 -0.67 8.16
C VAL A 25 -10.35 -0.46 7.00
N ALA A 26 -9.22 0.18 7.27
CA ALA A 26 -8.07 0.29 6.38
C ALA A 26 -7.53 -1.11 6.03
N THR A 27 -8.28 -1.85 5.22
CA THR A 27 -7.80 -3.05 4.57
C THR A 27 -6.89 -2.60 3.44
N ARG A 28 -5.82 -3.37 3.19
CA ARG A 28 -4.80 -3.06 2.17
C ARG A 28 -5.39 -2.80 0.77
N MET A 29 -6.61 -3.28 0.52
CA MET A 29 -7.35 -3.11 -0.74
C MET A 29 -8.17 -1.82 -0.86
N SER A 30 -8.21 -0.96 0.16
CA SER A 30 -8.98 0.31 0.10
C SER A 30 -8.19 1.45 -0.54
N ALA A 31 -6.88 1.29 -0.76
CA ALA A 31 -6.04 2.35 -1.32
C ALA A 31 -6.30 2.49 -2.84
N PRO A 32 -6.37 3.72 -3.37
CA PRO A 32 -6.50 3.95 -4.81
C PRO A 32 -5.29 3.33 -5.54
N ALA A 33 -5.55 2.72 -6.70
CA ALA A 33 -4.50 2.27 -7.59
C ALA A 33 -3.91 3.50 -8.30
N SER A 34 -2.93 4.13 -7.67
CA SER A 34 -2.20 5.29 -8.20
C SER A 34 -0.69 5.06 -8.16
N PHE A 35 0.01 5.75 -9.05
CA PHE A 35 1.46 5.85 -9.10
C PHE A 35 1.98 7.21 -8.60
N ASP A 36 1.10 8.19 -8.37
CA ASP A 36 1.50 9.48 -7.77
C ASP A 36 1.69 9.30 -6.27
N VAL A 37 2.86 9.71 -5.76
CA VAL A 37 3.20 9.66 -4.34
C VAL A 37 2.27 10.57 -3.52
N ALA A 38 1.80 11.68 -4.09
CA ALA A 38 0.92 12.62 -3.41
C ALA A 38 -0.48 12.06 -3.09
N ASP A 39 -0.88 10.96 -3.74
CA ASP A 39 -2.15 10.29 -3.47
C ASP A 39 -2.14 9.44 -2.19
N PHE A 40 -0.96 9.27 -1.56
CA PHE A 40 -0.79 8.49 -0.35
C PHE A 40 -0.29 9.37 0.81
N PRO A 41 -0.84 9.18 2.03
CA PRO A 41 -0.34 9.91 3.19
C PRO A 41 1.08 9.47 3.55
N VAL A 42 1.91 10.43 3.98
CA VAL A 42 3.27 10.13 4.45
C VAL A 42 3.19 9.45 5.83
N PRO A 43 3.79 8.27 6.02
CA PRO A 43 3.72 7.54 7.28
C PRO A 43 4.59 8.17 8.37
N HIS A 44 4.09 8.18 9.61
CA HIS A 44 4.81 8.74 10.77
C HIS A 44 5.36 7.68 11.73
N GLY A 45 5.07 6.40 11.51
CA GLY A 45 5.58 5.25 12.27
C GLY A 45 4.80 4.95 13.55
N ARG A 46 3.76 5.74 13.84
CA ARG A 46 2.86 5.53 14.98
C ARG A 46 1.65 4.67 14.59
N GLU A 47 1.45 4.49 13.30
CA GLU A 47 0.39 3.67 12.73
C GLU A 47 0.72 2.18 12.91
N GLU A 48 -0.31 1.35 13.13
CA GLU A 48 -0.16 -0.08 13.37
C GLU A 48 0.57 -0.81 12.22
N GLU A 49 0.28 -0.42 10.99
CA GLU A 49 0.86 -0.99 9.78
C GLU A 49 2.38 -0.73 9.65
N TRP A 50 2.89 0.34 10.28
CA TRP A 50 4.29 0.76 10.20
C TRP A 50 5.11 0.41 11.44
N ARG A 51 4.53 -0.24 12.46
CA ARG A 51 5.20 -0.49 13.76
C ARG A 51 6.50 -1.29 13.66
N PHE A 52 6.69 -2.04 12.58
CA PHE A 52 7.88 -2.86 12.33
C PHE A 52 8.76 -2.32 11.20
N THR A 53 8.39 -1.20 10.60
CA THR A 53 9.15 -0.60 9.51
C THR A 53 10.06 0.50 10.07
N PRO A 54 11.38 0.41 9.89
CA PRO A 54 12.30 1.44 10.35
C PRO A 54 12.25 2.68 9.43
N LEU A 55 11.22 3.52 9.60
CA LEU A 55 10.95 4.66 8.71
C LEU A 55 12.10 5.68 8.63
N GLU A 56 12.89 5.82 9.70
CA GLU A 56 14.07 6.70 9.71
C GLU A 56 15.09 6.32 8.61
N ARG A 57 15.26 5.02 8.34
CA ARG A 57 16.15 4.53 7.28
C ARG A 57 15.62 4.76 5.88
N LEU A 58 14.33 5.05 5.76
CA LEU A 58 13.59 5.23 4.50
C LEU A 58 13.15 6.69 4.31
N ARG A 59 13.79 7.63 5.00
CA ARG A 59 13.45 9.05 4.95
C ARG A 59 13.54 9.58 3.51
N GLY A 60 12.55 10.36 3.12
CA GLY A 60 12.48 10.98 1.79
C GLY A 60 11.87 10.09 0.69
N LEU A 61 11.79 8.77 0.89
CA LEU A 61 11.21 7.88 -0.13
C LEU A 61 9.68 8.03 -0.23
N HIS A 62 9.04 8.41 0.87
CA HIS A 62 7.58 8.51 0.97
C HIS A 62 7.03 9.87 0.53
N ASP A 63 7.90 10.88 0.33
CA ASP A 63 7.52 12.24 -0.05
C ASP A 63 8.29 12.76 -1.28
N GLY A 64 9.06 11.89 -1.94
CA GLY A 64 9.84 12.21 -3.13
C GLY A 64 11.10 13.06 -2.88
N THR A 65 11.44 13.36 -1.62
CA THR A 65 12.62 14.19 -1.29
C THR A 65 13.91 13.39 -1.08
N ALA A 66 13.87 12.06 -1.23
CA ALA A 66 15.03 11.20 -1.08
C ALA A 66 16.16 11.61 -2.04
N VAL A 67 17.33 11.89 -1.47
CA VAL A 67 18.56 12.08 -2.23
C VAL A 67 19.24 10.74 -2.36
N ALA A 68 19.59 10.35 -3.59
CA ALA A 68 20.33 9.12 -3.82
C ALA A 68 21.68 9.18 -3.07
N ALA A 69 21.91 8.20 -2.20
CA ALA A 69 23.14 8.07 -1.43
C ALA A 69 24.00 6.92 -1.99
N GLY A 70 25.30 7.15 -2.11
CA GLY A 70 26.26 6.18 -2.63
C GLY A 70 26.37 6.14 -4.15
N ASP A 71 27.13 5.18 -4.69
CA ASP A 71 27.43 5.05 -6.13
C ASP A 71 26.27 4.42 -6.93
N GLY A 72 25.09 4.25 -6.33
CA GLY A 72 23.97 3.52 -6.92
C GLY A 72 24.19 2.01 -7.00
N VAL A 73 23.32 1.33 -7.76
CA VAL A 73 23.45 -0.11 -8.02
C VAL A 73 24.47 -0.31 -9.13
N LYS A 74 25.54 -1.06 -8.86
CA LYS A 74 26.48 -1.50 -9.89
C LYS A 74 25.86 -2.65 -10.68
N VAL A 75 25.80 -2.48 -12.00
CA VAL A 75 25.29 -3.48 -12.93
C VAL A 75 26.44 -3.86 -13.86
N ASP A 76 26.78 -5.14 -13.88
CA ASP A 76 27.80 -5.72 -14.77
C ASP A 76 27.12 -6.78 -15.63
N ILE A 77 27.32 -6.70 -16.95
CA ILE A 77 26.62 -7.55 -17.93
C ILE A 77 27.63 -8.13 -18.90
N GLU A 78 27.78 -9.45 -18.86
CA GLU A 78 28.51 -10.21 -19.87
C GLU A 78 27.50 -10.83 -20.84
N ALA A 79 27.58 -10.43 -22.11
CA ALA A 79 26.63 -10.84 -23.14
C ALA A 79 27.33 -11.62 -24.27
N PRO A 80 26.77 -12.74 -24.73
CA PRO A 80 27.32 -13.50 -25.85
C PRO A 80 27.15 -12.76 -27.18
N GLY A 81 27.89 -13.18 -28.20
CA GLY A 81 27.78 -12.61 -29.55
C GLY A 81 26.35 -12.66 -30.09
N GLY A 82 25.85 -11.52 -30.57
CA GLY A 82 24.49 -11.37 -31.10
C GLY A 82 23.47 -10.76 -30.12
N VAL A 83 23.86 -10.46 -28.88
CA VAL A 83 23.01 -9.80 -27.89
C VAL A 83 23.32 -8.31 -27.83
N VAL A 84 22.28 -7.47 -27.80
CA VAL A 84 22.36 -6.02 -27.59
C VAL A 84 21.95 -5.71 -26.16
N VAL A 85 22.76 -4.94 -25.46
CA VAL A 85 22.52 -4.50 -24.08
C VAL A 85 22.47 -2.98 -24.07
N GLU A 86 21.39 -2.44 -23.52
CA GLU A 86 21.22 -0.99 -23.33
C GLU A 86 20.70 -0.68 -21.94
N THR A 87 21.12 0.48 -21.40
CA THR A 87 20.54 1.05 -20.18
C THR A 87 19.52 2.10 -20.59
N VAL A 88 18.27 1.90 -20.21
CA VAL A 88 17.18 2.82 -20.52
C VAL A 88 17.04 3.85 -19.39
N GLY A 89 16.84 5.11 -19.76
CA GLY A 89 16.55 6.20 -18.82
C GLY A 89 15.18 6.06 -18.17
N ARG A 90 14.93 6.83 -17.10
CA ARG A 90 13.65 6.84 -16.38
C ARG A 90 12.70 7.91 -16.95
N ASP A 91 12.60 7.96 -18.27
CA ASP A 91 11.86 8.99 -19.00
C ASP A 91 10.41 8.53 -19.34
N ASP A 92 10.02 7.35 -18.88
CA ASP A 92 8.75 6.65 -19.14
C ASP A 92 7.63 6.98 -18.14
N ALA A 93 7.79 8.07 -17.38
CA ALA A 93 6.84 8.53 -16.36
C ALA A 93 5.44 8.83 -16.91
#